data_AF-A0A382SGW5-F1
#
_entry.id   AF-A0A382SGW5-F1
#
_cell.length_a   1.000
_cell.length_b   1.000
_cell.length_c   1.000
_cell.angle_alpha   90.00
_cell.angle_beta   90.00
_cell.angle_gamma   90.00
#
_symmetry.space_group_name_H-M   'P 1'
#
loop_
_entity.id
_entity.type
_entity.pdbx_description
1 polymer ?
#
loop_
_entity_poly.entity_id
_entity_poly.type
_entity_poly.pdbx_seq_one_letter_code
_entity_poly.pdbx_strand_id
1 'polypeptide(L)'
;RNIVVVDFDNKGNSAYMLGVSLSESLIDFTITNESEIDGDWDGEWFAKTSESEENWYSEFFIPWTMVSMNEQKGPSRKIGIATSRLIQHEAKYVAFPKASPLRKKFLSLLHTIEVVQSNPSRLDFYPYLVTKGDFVDDDMSYQGGSEIFFANGKGGELSVTLNPDFGQVESDNIVINYSARETFYSDKRPFFTQSQSLFEISNDWYPGFELYSIIHTRRIGARPDYDCSKYGSDSGGSDEDELQCLSNQESANDIDAALKYTQLGDKTDFGFFGAFEHDEDFSKGKDFFAVRTSHRAGNHKIGHMLTHVDR
;
A
#
# COMPACT_ATOMS: atom_id res chain seq x y z
N ARG A 1 6.76 -18.95 -14.89
CA ARG A 1 6.06 -17.65 -15.01
C ARG A 1 6.88 -16.73 -15.89
N ASN A 2 6.24 -15.96 -16.77
CA ASN A 2 6.88 -14.86 -17.49
C ASN A 2 6.63 -13.58 -16.70
N ILE A 3 7.62 -12.71 -16.61
CA ILE A 3 7.62 -11.52 -15.76
C ILE A 3 8.12 -10.33 -16.58
N VAL A 4 7.46 -9.19 -16.42
CA VAL A 4 7.90 -7.88 -16.91
C VAL A 4 8.08 -6.96 -15.71
N VAL A 5 9.21 -6.26 -15.63
CA VAL A 5 9.45 -5.19 -14.66
C VAL A 5 9.53 -3.87 -15.40
N VAL A 6 8.78 -2.87 -14.94
CA VAL A 6 8.76 -1.53 -15.53
C VAL A 6 9.06 -0.47 -14.48
N ASP A 7 10.17 0.26 -14.66
CA ASP A 7 10.40 1.57 -14.03
C ASP A 7 9.93 2.63 -15.01
N PHE A 8 8.72 3.16 -14.79
CA PHE A 8 8.13 4.14 -15.70
C PHE A 8 8.95 5.43 -15.77
N ASP A 9 9.56 5.87 -14.69
CA ASP A 9 10.30 7.14 -14.65
C ASP A 9 11.78 6.98 -15.02
N ASN A 10 12.29 5.75 -15.09
CA ASN A 10 13.69 5.41 -15.35
C ASN A 10 14.63 6.17 -14.38
N LYS A 11 14.26 6.19 -13.10
CA LYS A 11 14.98 6.89 -12.02
C LYS A 11 15.55 5.93 -10.97
N GLY A 12 15.26 4.63 -11.05
CA GLY A 12 15.76 3.61 -10.12
C GLY A 12 15.13 3.69 -8.71
N ASN A 13 14.02 4.42 -8.55
CA ASN A 13 13.38 4.61 -7.23
C ASN A 13 12.28 3.59 -6.97
N SER A 14 11.44 3.38 -7.98
CA SER A 14 10.31 2.48 -7.94
C SER A 14 10.16 1.80 -9.30
N ALA A 15 9.79 0.53 -9.29
CA ALA A 15 9.37 -0.21 -10.46
C ALA A 15 8.22 -1.15 -10.08
N TYR A 16 7.54 -1.66 -11.10
CA TYR A 16 6.39 -2.54 -10.94
C TYR A 16 6.71 -3.86 -11.63
N MET A 17 6.67 -4.96 -10.88
CA MET A 17 6.91 -6.32 -11.36
C MET A 17 5.57 -6.98 -11.63
N LEU A 18 5.32 -7.39 -12.87
CA LEU A 18 4.08 -7.99 -13.33
C LEU A 18 4.38 -9.38 -13.85
N GLY A 19 3.73 -10.41 -13.33
CA GLY A 19 4.01 -11.79 -13.65
C GLY A 19 2.75 -12.57 -14.00
N VAL A 20 2.85 -13.40 -15.05
CA VAL A 20 1.77 -14.31 -15.46
C VAL A 20 2.28 -15.75 -15.55
N SER A 21 1.49 -16.69 -15.03
CA SER A 21 1.69 -18.13 -15.23
C SER A 21 1.06 -18.59 -16.54
N LEU A 22 1.41 -19.79 -17.00
CA LEU A 22 0.74 -20.43 -18.15
C LEU A 22 -0.75 -20.69 -17.89
N SER A 23 -1.16 -20.80 -16.63
CA SER A 23 -2.56 -20.92 -16.21
C SER A 23 -3.26 -19.56 -16.05
N GLU A 24 -2.69 -18.49 -16.59
CA GLU A 24 -3.18 -17.10 -16.47
C GLU A 24 -3.28 -16.55 -15.04
N SER A 25 -2.61 -17.17 -14.06
CA SER A 25 -2.54 -16.62 -12.71
C SER A 25 -1.59 -15.41 -12.70
N LEU A 26 -2.09 -14.28 -12.21
CA LEU A 26 -1.36 -13.02 -12.13
C LEU A 26 -0.68 -12.84 -10.77
N ILE A 27 0.42 -12.10 -10.76
CA ILE A 27 1.08 -11.57 -9.57
C ILE A 27 1.65 -10.19 -9.90
N ASP A 28 1.59 -9.30 -8.93
CA ASP A 28 2.23 -8.00 -8.99
C ASP A 28 2.96 -7.66 -7.69
N PHE A 29 3.96 -6.80 -7.85
CA PHE A 29 4.76 -6.28 -6.76
C PHE A 29 5.25 -4.88 -7.10
N THR A 30 5.45 -4.04 -6.10
CA THR A 30 6.35 -2.90 -6.24
C THR A 30 7.78 -3.31 -5.91
N ILE A 31 8.74 -2.65 -6.55
CA ILE A 31 10.15 -2.75 -6.22
C ILE A 31 10.65 -1.36 -5.87
N THR A 32 11.14 -1.17 -4.66
CA THR A 32 11.70 0.11 -4.18
C THR A 32 13.16 -0.07 -3.78
N ASN A 33 13.86 1.04 -3.52
CA ASN A 33 15.23 1.05 -3.00
C ASN A 33 16.16 0.04 -3.68
N GLU A 34 16.12 0.01 -5.01
CA GLU A 34 16.87 -0.87 -5.90
C GLU A 34 16.48 -2.36 -5.91
N SER A 35 15.91 -2.94 -4.86
CA SER A 35 15.65 -4.40 -4.79
C SER A 35 14.65 -4.84 -3.70
N GLU A 36 14.07 -3.92 -2.94
CA GLU A 36 13.05 -4.23 -1.92
C GLU A 36 11.74 -4.50 -2.63
N ILE A 37 11.12 -5.66 -2.37
CA ILE A 37 9.91 -6.10 -3.06
C ILE A 37 8.76 -6.04 -2.06
N ASP A 38 7.69 -5.34 -2.42
CA ASP A 38 6.43 -5.31 -1.69
C ASP A 38 5.30 -5.90 -2.55
N GLY A 39 4.49 -6.78 -1.94
CA GLY A 39 3.40 -7.51 -2.60
C GLY A 39 2.01 -7.09 -2.12
N ASP A 40 1.91 -5.95 -1.45
CA ASP A 40 0.63 -5.38 -1.01
C ASP A 40 0.00 -4.49 -2.08
N TRP A 41 0.81 -3.99 -3.00
CA TRP A 41 0.34 -3.23 -4.14
C TRP A 41 -0.40 -4.11 -5.16
N ASP A 42 -1.64 -3.70 -5.48
CA ASP A 42 -2.49 -4.32 -6.50
C ASP A 42 -2.76 -3.31 -7.62
N GLY A 43 -2.36 -3.66 -8.84
CA GLY A 43 -2.40 -2.78 -10.00
C GLY A 43 -3.46 -3.18 -11.03
N GLU A 44 -4.05 -2.20 -11.71
CA GLU A 44 -4.92 -2.47 -12.86
C GLU A 44 -4.10 -2.72 -14.13
N TRP A 45 -3.81 -3.98 -14.42
CA TRP A 45 -3.13 -4.43 -15.63
C TRP A 45 -3.67 -5.79 -16.09
N PHE A 46 -3.36 -6.17 -17.33
CA PHE A 46 -3.93 -7.36 -17.93
C PHE A 46 -2.83 -8.18 -18.60
N ALA A 47 -2.95 -9.51 -18.53
CA ALA A 47 -2.13 -10.40 -19.34
C ALA A 47 -2.92 -11.62 -19.79
N LYS A 48 -2.51 -12.18 -20.94
CA LYS A 48 -3.05 -13.42 -21.50
C LYS A 48 -1.92 -14.32 -21.94
N THR A 49 -2.19 -15.62 -21.93
CA THR A 49 -1.24 -16.62 -22.40
C THR A 49 -1.82 -17.46 -23.52
N SER A 50 -0.96 -17.88 -24.45
CA SER A 50 -1.34 -18.78 -25.53
C SER A 50 -0.28 -19.86 -25.72
N GLU A 51 -0.69 -21.03 -26.19
CA GLU A 51 0.18 -22.19 -26.38
C GLU A 51 0.27 -22.58 -27.85
N SER A 52 1.44 -23.09 -28.22
CA SER A 52 1.74 -23.76 -29.49
C SER A 52 2.39 -25.11 -29.18
N GLU A 53 2.63 -25.94 -30.18
CA GLU A 53 3.17 -27.31 -29.98
C GLU A 53 4.50 -27.34 -29.21
N GLU A 54 5.36 -26.33 -29.38
CA GLU A 54 6.70 -26.30 -28.77
C GLU A 54 6.89 -25.17 -27.74
N ASN A 55 6.00 -24.18 -27.71
CA ASN A 55 6.20 -22.95 -26.96
C ASN A 55 4.90 -22.40 -26.39
N TRP A 56 5.00 -21.57 -25.36
CA TRP A 56 3.89 -20.73 -24.92
C TRP A 56 4.32 -19.27 -24.83
N TYR A 57 3.37 -18.39 -25.10
CA TYR A 57 3.51 -16.96 -25.20
C TYR A 57 2.73 -16.27 -24.08
N SER A 58 3.19 -15.10 -23.67
CA SER A 58 2.47 -14.20 -22.76
C SER A 58 2.42 -12.81 -23.38
N GLU A 59 1.24 -12.22 -23.39
CA GLU A 59 1.03 -10.83 -23.80
C GLU A 59 0.58 -10.01 -22.59
N PHE A 60 1.17 -8.83 -22.43
CA PHE A 60 0.89 -7.92 -21.31
C PHE A 60 0.33 -6.61 -21.87
N PHE A 61 -0.79 -6.17 -21.30
CA PHE A 61 -1.34 -4.84 -21.51
C PHE A 61 -1.19 -4.04 -20.21
N ILE A 62 -0.36 -2.99 -20.28
CA ILE A 62 0.02 -2.15 -19.16
C ILE A 62 -0.52 -0.73 -19.42
N PRO A 63 -1.65 -0.35 -18.82
CA PRO A 63 -2.24 0.98 -19.02
C PRO A 63 -1.36 2.10 -18.44
N TRP A 64 -1.37 3.27 -19.08
CA TRP A 64 -0.74 4.49 -18.51
C TRP A 64 -1.40 4.95 -17.21
N THR A 65 -2.65 4.56 -16.98
CA THR A 65 -3.40 4.85 -15.76
C THR A 65 -3.00 3.95 -14.60
N MET A 66 -2.22 2.89 -14.81
CA MET A 66 -1.88 1.90 -13.78
C MET A 66 -1.17 2.53 -12.58
N VAL A 67 -0.32 3.54 -12.82
CA VAL A 67 0.54 4.15 -11.81
C VAL A 67 0.68 5.66 -12.02
N SER A 68 0.88 6.41 -10.93
CA SER A 68 1.26 7.82 -11.02
C SER A 68 2.71 7.96 -11.47
N MET A 69 2.95 8.83 -12.45
CA MET A 69 4.26 9.00 -13.10
C MET A 69 4.62 10.48 -13.19
N ASN A 70 5.91 10.78 -13.13
CA ASN A 70 6.39 12.13 -13.43
C ASN A 70 6.10 12.51 -14.89
N GLU A 71 5.85 13.80 -15.12
CA GLU A 71 5.77 14.37 -16.46
C GLU A 71 7.19 14.43 -17.07
N GLN A 72 7.42 13.77 -18.21
CA GLN A 72 8.63 13.99 -19.02
C GLN A 72 8.31 14.94 -20.18
N LYS A 73 9.32 15.65 -20.68
CA LYS A 73 9.12 16.62 -21.77
C LYS A 73 9.23 15.93 -23.13
N GLY A 74 8.29 16.22 -24.03
CA GLY A 74 8.33 15.77 -25.43
C GLY A 74 7.31 14.68 -25.76
N PRO A 75 7.35 14.13 -26.98
CA PRO A 75 6.39 13.12 -27.44
C PRO A 75 6.72 11.70 -26.97
N SER A 76 7.94 11.46 -26.46
CA SER A 76 8.40 10.18 -25.94
C SER A 76 8.89 10.30 -24.50
N ARG A 77 8.82 9.19 -23.76
CA ARG A 77 9.39 9.05 -22.42
C ARG A 77 10.35 7.87 -22.37
N LYS A 78 11.32 7.97 -21.46
CA LYS A 78 12.24 6.86 -21.16
C LYS A 78 11.67 6.05 -20.02
N ILE A 79 11.63 4.74 -20.20
CA ILE A 79 11.27 3.76 -19.17
C ILE A 79 12.39 2.73 -19.04
N GLY A 80 12.59 2.20 -17.85
CA GLY A 80 13.44 1.03 -17.61
C GLY A 80 12.60 -0.24 -17.72
N ILE A 81 13.08 -1.22 -18.48
CA ILE A 81 12.41 -2.52 -18.64
C ILE A 81 13.35 -3.68 -18.30
N ALA A 82 12.81 -4.69 -17.63
CA ALA A 82 13.38 -6.03 -17.63
C ALA A 82 12.29 -7.06 -17.91
N THR A 83 12.66 -8.14 -18.58
CA THR A 83 11.82 -9.31 -18.75
C THR A 83 12.54 -10.51 -18.16
N SER A 84 11.79 -11.41 -17.55
CA SER A 84 12.37 -12.64 -17.03
C SER A 84 11.40 -13.80 -17.06
N ARG A 85 11.94 -15.00 -16.96
CA ARG A 85 11.19 -16.24 -16.88
C ARG A 85 11.77 -17.11 -15.79
N LEU A 86 10.90 -17.47 -14.84
CA LEU A 86 11.17 -18.51 -13.88
C LEU A 86 10.68 -19.85 -14.44
N ILE A 87 11.61 -20.75 -14.75
CA ILE A 87 11.38 -22.13 -15.17
C ILE A 87 11.46 -23.01 -13.93
N GLN A 88 10.31 -23.17 -13.27
CA GLN A 88 10.25 -23.69 -11.89
C GLN A 88 10.74 -25.14 -11.78
N HIS A 89 10.39 -26.02 -12.74
CA HIS A 89 10.82 -27.42 -12.72
C HIS A 89 12.33 -27.62 -12.93
N GLU A 90 13.02 -26.64 -13.54
CA GLU A 90 14.48 -26.67 -13.72
C GLU A 90 15.23 -25.80 -12.70
N ALA A 91 14.50 -25.09 -11.82
CA ALA A 91 15.05 -24.04 -10.96
C ALA A 91 15.90 -22.99 -11.71
N LYS A 92 15.55 -22.68 -12.98
CA LYS A 92 16.27 -21.69 -13.79
C LYS A 92 15.54 -20.36 -13.84
N TYR A 93 16.32 -19.28 -13.71
CA TYR A 93 15.88 -17.91 -13.92
C TYR A 93 16.61 -17.33 -15.13
N VAL A 94 15.86 -17.02 -16.19
CA VAL A 94 16.38 -16.42 -17.42
C VAL A 94 15.87 -15.00 -17.48
N ALA A 95 16.74 -14.01 -17.70
CA ALA A 95 16.36 -12.60 -17.67
C ALA A 95 17.10 -11.77 -18.72
N PHE A 96 16.42 -10.73 -19.19
CA PHE A 96 16.97 -9.63 -19.97
C PHE A 96 16.57 -8.30 -19.32
N PRO A 97 17.50 -7.39 -19.01
CA PRO A 97 18.95 -7.59 -19.01
C PRO A 97 19.37 -8.65 -17.98
N LYS A 98 20.67 -8.98 -17.89
CA LYS A 98 21.21 -9.95 -16.92
C LYS A 98 21.18 -9.36 -15.50
N ALA A 99 19.98 -9.18 -14.96
CA ALA A 99 19.66 -8.60 -13.68
C ALA A 99 18.70 -9.54 -12.93
N SER A 100 18.69 -9.47 -11.61
CA SER A 100 17.78 -10.24 -10.76
C SER A 100 17.37 -9.36 -9.59
N PRO A 101 16.07 -9.36 -9.21
CA PRO A 101 15.60 -8.58 -8.06
C PRO A 101 16.22 -9.05 -6.73
N LEU A 102 16.80 -10.24 -6.70
CA LEU A 102 17.54 -10.76 -5.54
C LEU A 102 18.94 -10.13 -5.39
N ARG A 103 19.39 -9.31 -6.34
CA ARG A 103 20.70 -8.63 -6.29
C ARG A 103 20.51 -7.16 -5.96
N LYS A 104 21.42 -6.64 -5.14
CA LYS A 104 21.52 -5.20 -4.87
C LYS A 104 21.72 -4.45 -6.20
N LYS A 105 21.05 -3.31 -6.38
CA LYS A 105 21.07 -2.46 -7.58
C LYS A 105 20.28 -3.01 -8.77
N PHE A 106 19.16 -3.69 -8.55
CA PHE A 106 18.39 -4.28 -9.63
C PHE A 106 17.76 -3.22 -10.56
N LEU A 107 17.15 -2.17 -10.00
CA LEU A 107 16.50 -1.12 -10.80
C LEU A 107 17.50 -0.34 -11.66
N SER A 108 18.69 -0.06 -11.13
CA SER A 108 19.80 0.57 -11.86
C SER A 108 20.28 -0.25 -13.08
N LEU A 109 19.96 -1.54 -13.16
CA LEU A 109 20.38 -2.41 -14.26
C LEU A 109 19.32 -2.58 -15.36
N LEU A 110 18.12 -2.03 -15.19
CA LEU A 110 17.05 -2.15 -16.18
C LEU A 110 17.48 -1.57 -17.54
N HIS A 111 16.99 -2.18 -18.62
CA HIS A 111 17.29 -1.72 -19.96
C HIS A 111 16.41 -0.52 -20.29
N THR A 112 17.00 0.63 -20.61
CA THR A 112 16.22 1.82 -20.96
C THR A 112 15.70 1.74 -22.40
N ILE A 113 14.40 1.95 -22.58
CA ILE A 113 13.75 2.10 -23.89
C ILE A 113 12.98 3.42 -23.96
N GLU A 114 12.76 3.91 -25.18
CA GLU A 114 11.89 5.07 -25.43
C GLU A 114 10.53 4.60 -25.95
N VAL A 115 9.46 5.11 -25.35
CA VAL A 115 8.07 4.79 -25.69
C VAL A 115 7.28 6.08 -25.88
N VAL A 116 6.13 6.01 -26.55
CA VAL A 116 5.20 7.14 -26.67
C VAL A 116 4.81 7.59 -25.26
N GLN A 117 4.86 8.89 -25.01
CA GLN A 117 4.47 9.42 -23.73
C GLN A 117 2.95 9.63 -23.65
N SER A 118 2.36 9.16 -22.56
CA SER A 118 1.02 9.56 -22.13
C SER A 118 0.99 9.58 -20.61
N ASN A 119 0.49 10.68 -20.04
CA ASN A 119 0.30 10.83 -18.61
C ASN A 119 -1.15 11.30 -18.36
N PRO A 120 -2.12 10.38 -18.43
CA PRO A 120 -3.51 10.73 -18.20
C PRO A 120 -3.72 11.18 -16.75
N SER A 121 -4.61 12.16 -16.55
CA SER A 121 -5.21 12.36 -15.24
C SER A 121 -6.27 11.27 -15.03
N ARG A 122 -6.36 10.74 -13.81
CA ARG A 122 -7.32 9.68 -13.42
C ARG A 122 -8.11 10.14 -12.20
N LEU A 123 -9.40 9.85 -12.20
CA LEU A 123 -10.27 10.05 -11.04
C LEU A 123 -11.11 8.78 -10.87
N ASP A 124 -10.84 8.06 -9.80
CA ASP A 124 -11.62 6.89 -9.40
C ASP A 124 -12.45 7.27 -8.18
N PHE A 125 -13.73 6.93 -8.21
CA PHE A 125 -14.68 7.22 -7.15
C PHE A 125 -15.50 5.98 -6.83
N TYR A 126 -15.38 5.51 -5.59
CA TYR A 126 -15.99 4.27 -5.10
C TYR A 126 -16.92 4.59 -3.93
N PRO A 127 -18.17 4.98 -4.18
CA PRO A 127 -19.17 5.14 -3.13
C PRO A 127 -19.72 3.77 -2.70
N TYR A 128 -20.08 3.63 -1.43
CA TYR A 128 -20.77 2.44 -0.93
C TYR A 128 -21.80 2.77 0.14
N LEU A 129 -22.73 1.84 0.31
CA LEU A 129 -23.76 1.84 1.34
C LEU A 129 -23.91 0.41 1.85
N VAL A 130 -23.75 0.24 3.15
CA VAL A 130 -23.90 -1.01 3.88
C VAL A 130 -25.14 -0.90 4.76
N THR A 131 -25.92 -1.98 4.82
CA THR A 131 -27.03 -2.14 5.74
C THR A 131 -26.78 -3.40 6.56
N LYS A 132 -26.77 -3.27 7.89
CA LYS A 132 -26.64 -4.39 8.82
C LYS A 132 -27.95 -4.51 9.59
N GLY A 133 -28.55 -5.70 9.57
CA GLY A 133 -29.74 -6.01 10.35
C GLY A 133 -29.41 -7.03 11.43
N ASP A 134 -29.73 -6.71 12.67
CA ASP A 134 -29.73 -7.66 13.78
C ASP A 134 -31.16 -8.17 14.00
N PHE A 135 -31.38 -9.46 13.72
CA PHE A 135 -32.69 -10.08 13.85
C PHE A 135 -33.05 -10.46 15.29
N VAL A 136 -32.08 -10.49 16.21
CA VAL A 136 -32.31 -10.80 17.63
C VAL A 136 -32.82 -9.55 18.35
N ASP A 137 -32.20 -8.41 18.08
CA ASP A 137 -32.54 -7.13 18.70
C ASP A 137 -33.51 -6.27 17.85
N ASP A 138 -33.92 -6.76 16.68
CA ASP A 138 -34.77 -6.05 15.69
C ASP A 138 -34.21 -4.67 15.33
N ASP A 139 -32.88 -4.59 15.20
CA ASP A 139 -32.15 -3.35 14.92
C ASP A 139 -31.64 -3.33 13.47
N MET A 140 -31.66 -2.16 12.86
CA MET A 140 -31.10 -1.94 11.53
C MET A 140 -30.19 -0.72 11.54
N SER A 141 -28.93 -0.94 11.19
CA SER A 141 -27.94 0.11 11.02
C SER A 141 -27.59 0.29 9.54
N TYR A 142 -27.27 1.54 9.19
CA TYR A 142 -26.84 1.94 7.86
C TYR A 142 -25.50 2.64 7.97
N GLN A 143 -24.55 2.23 7.15
CA GLN A 143 -23.24 2.88 7.05
C GLN A 143 -22.99 3.26 5.60
N GLY A 144 -22.58 4.50 5.37
CA GLY A 144 -22.21 4.98 4.05
C GLY A 144 -20.82 5.57 4.08
N GLY A 145 -20.11 5.40 2.98
CA GLY A 145 -18.79 5.98 2.81
C GLY A 145 -18.37 6.03 1.36
N SER A 146 -17.14 6.47 1.13
CA SER A 146 -16.60 6.60 -0.21
C SER A 146 -15.10 6.66 -0.23
N GLU A 147 -14.52 6.13 -1.30
CA GLU A 147 -13.10 6.30 -1.59
C GLU A 147 -12.89 7.08 -2.90
N ILE A 148 -11.91 7.98 -2.90
CA ILE A 148 -11.55 8.82 -4.04
C ILE A 148 -10.05 8.68 -4.27
N PHE A 149 -9.66 8.34 -5.50
CA PHE A 149 -8.28 8.36 -5.95
C PHE A 149 -8.15 9.31 -7.14
N PHE A 150 -7.32 10.34 -7.01
CA PHE A 150 -7.10 11.33 -8.06
C PHE A 150 -5.62 11.44 -8.40
N ALA A 151 -5.26 11.03 -9.61
CA ALA A 151 -3.93 11.25 -10.17
C ALA A 151 -3.96 12.43 -11.15
N ASN A 152 -3.07 13.41 -10.95
CA ASN A 152 -3.05 14.63 -11.76
C ASN A 152 -2.29 14.50 -13.10
N GLY A 153 -1.69 13.34 -13.38
CA GLY A 153 -0.85 13.09 -14.57
C GLY A 153 0.54 13.74 -14.53
N LYS A 154 0.91 14.35 -13.40
CA LYS A 154 2.18 15.07 -13.20
C LYS A 154 2.89 14.59 -11.94
N GLY A 155 2.78 13.30 -11.64
CA GLY A 155 3.38 12.65 -10.47
C GLY A 155 2.64 12.92 -9.16
N GLY A 156 1.53 13.66 -9.17
CA GLY A 156 0.73 13.94 -8.00
C GLY A 156 -0.46 12.99 -7.88
N GLU A 157 -0.65 12.40 -6.70
CA GLU A 157 -1.79 11.54 -6.39
C GLU A 157 -2.40 11.92 -5.04
N LEU A 158 -3.73 12.04 -5.01
CA LEU A 158 -4.54 12.28 -3.83
C LEU A 158 -5.44 11.07 -3.62
N SER A 159 -5.30 10.42 -2.47
CA SER A 159 -6.20 9.37 -1.99
C SER A 159 -7.01 9.93 -0.81
N VAL A 160 -8.32 9.74 -0.82
CA VAL A 160 -9.20 10.14 0.29
C VAL A 160 -10.17 8.99 0.53
N THR A 161 -10.37 8.63 1.80
CA THR A 161 -11.41 7.70 2.22
C THR A 161 -12.25 8.35 3.31
N LEU A 162 -13.56 8.13 3.26
CA LEU A 162 -14.56 8.64 4.19
C LEU A 162 -15.36 7.45 4.72
N ASN A 163 -15.36 7.27 6.04
CA ASN A 163 -15.97 6.18 6.79
C ASN A 163 -15.65 4.75 6.29
N PRO A 164 -14.42 4.45 5.80
CA PRO A 164 -14.07 3.21 5.10
C PRO A 164 -14.64 1.93 5.73
N ASP A 165 -15.22 1.06 4.91
CA ASP A 165 -15.61 -0.29 5.33
C ASP A 165 -14.44 -1.26 5.13
N PHE A 166 -13.82 -1.69 6.22
CA PHE A 166 -12.74 -2.68 6.19
C PHE A 166 -13.24 -4.12 6.26
N GLY A 167 -14.56 -4.35 6.37
CA GLY A 167 -15.16 -5.68 6.37
C GLY A 167 -15.06 -6.41 5.02
N GLN A 168 -14.71 -5.69 3.94
CA GLN A 168 -14.50 -6.26 2.59
C GLN A 168 -13.07 -6.70 2.31
N VAL A 169 -12.15 -6.49 3.26
CA VAL A 169 -10.72 -6.72 3.08
C VAL A 169 -10.39 -8.16 3.40
N GLU A 170 -9.47 -8.77 2.65
CA GLU A 170 -9.05 -10.15 2.89
C GLU A 170 -8.57 -10.34 4.33
N SER A 171 -8.90 -11.50 4.90
CA SER A 171 -8.45 -11.88 6.24
C SER A 171 -6.93 -11.99 6.28
N ASP A 172 -6.33 -11.49 7.36
CA ASP A 172 -4.88 -11.58 7.58
C ASP A 172 -4.41 -13.05 7.59
N ASN A 173 -3.19 -13.27 7.09
CA ASN A 173 -2.54 -14.57 7.20
C ASN A 173 -2.26 -14.91 8.67
N ILE A 174 -2.50 -16.17 9.06
CA ILE A 174 -2.18 -16.65 10.41
C ILE A 174 -0.66 -16.75 10.54
N VAL A 175 -0.04 -15.76 11.17
CA VAL A 175 1.39 -15.77 11.51
C VAL A 175 1.54 -16.13 12.99
N ILE A 176 2.10 -17.31 13.26
CA ILE A 176 2.40 -17.74 14.63
C ILE A 176 3.82 -17.27 14.99
N ASN A 177 3.90 -16.19 15.76
CA ASN A 177 5.16 -15.65 16.25
C ASN A 177 5.39 -16.08 17.70
N TYR A 178 6.40 -16.93 17.92
CA TYR A 178 6.81 -17.39 19.26
C TYR A 178 7.90 -16.52 19.90
N SER A 179 8.24 -15.38 19.29
CA SER A 179 9.26 -14.46 19.81
C SER A 179 8.63 -13.34 20.64
N ALA A 180 9.46 -12.66 21.44
CA ALA A 180 9.06 -11.49 22.22
C ALA A 180 9.00 -10.18 21.40
N ARG A 181 9.05 -10.26 20.07
CA ARG A 181 8.94 -9.12 19.15
C ARG A 181 7.55 -9.12 18.53
N GLU A 182 7.02 -7.93 18.29
CA GLU A 182 5.74 -7.73 17.63
C GLU A 182 5.75 -8.35 16.21
N THR A 183 4.63 -8.95 15.83
CA THR A 183 4.42 -9.41 14.45
C THR A 183 3.85 -8.26 13.64
N PHE A 184 4.45 -7.98 12.50
CA PHE A 184 3.95 -6.97 11.57
C PHE A 184 3.08 -7.63 10.50
N TYR A 185 1.94 -7.01 10.22
CA TYR A 185 0.97 -7.46 9.22
C TYR A 185 0.97 -6.48 8.03
N SER A 186 0.95 -7.03 6.83
CA SER A 186 0.65 -6.31 5.59
C SER A 186 -0.72 -5.64 5.70
N ASP A 187 -0.86 -4.44 5.14
CA ASP A 187 -2.17 -3.80 5.03
C ASP A 187 -2.78 -4.15 3.67
N LYS A 188 -4.04 -4.57 3.64
CA LYS A 188 -4.75 -4.93 2.39
C LYS A 188 -5.84 -3.93 2.01
N ARG A 189 -6.02 -2.90 2.83
CA ARG A 189 -7.00 -1.84 2.60
C ARG A 189 -6.55 -0.95 1.44
N PRO A 190 -7.36 -0.74 0.38
CA PRO A 190 -6.95 0.00 -0.83
C PRO A 190 -6.32 1.37 -0.56
N PHE A 191 -6.89 2.15 0.36
CA PHE A 191 -6.33 3.45 0.76
C PHE A 191 -4.90 3.35 1.32
N PHE A 192 -4.60 2.30 2.09
CA PHE A 192 -3.31 2.12 2.76
C PHE A 192 -2.26 1.47 1.85
N THR A 193 -2.64 0.78 0.78
CA THR A 193 -1.72 0.14 -0.17
C THR A 193 -1.35 1.04 -1.35
N GLN A 194 -2.30 1.82 -1.88
CA GLN A 194 -2.05 2.68 -3.05
C GLN A 194 -1.06 3.81 -2.71
N SER A 195 -0.04 4.03 -3.55
CA SER A 195 0.98 5.07 -3.35
C SER A 195 1.67 5.07 -1.96
N GLN A 196 1.75 3.92 -1.29
CA GLN A 196 2.31 3.79 0.05
C GLN A 196 3.85 3.81 0.09
N SER A 197 4.49 3.39 -1.00
CA SER A 197 5.94 3.23 -1.11
C SER A 197 6.77 4.46 -0.74
N LEU A 198 6.20 5.67 -0.80
CA LEU A 198 6.90 6.89 -0.38
C LEU A 198 7.05 6.98 1.15
N PHE A 199 6.06 6.48 1.90
CA PHE A 199 6.02 6.50 3.36
C PHE A 199 6.66 5.27 3.99
N GLU A 200 6.87 4.22 3.19
CA GLU A 200 7.48 3.00 3.63
C GLU A 200 8.99 3.19 3.87
N ILE A 201 9.35 3.28 5.15
CA ILE A 201 10.74 3.21 5.61
C ILE A 201 10.81 2.05 6.56
N SER A 202 10.96 0.87 5.98
CA SER A 202 11.15 -0.40 6.67
C SER A 202 12.56 -0.92 6.42
N ASN A 203 13.00 -1.89 7.22
CA ASN A 203 14.19 -2.67 6.91
C ASN A 203 14.03 -4.07 7.46
N ASP A 204 14.11 -5.05 6.58
CA ASP A 204 14.03 -6.45 6.94
C ASP A 204 15.42 -7.05 7.07
N TRP A 205 15.70 -7.68 8.21
CA TRP A 205 16.94 -8.45 8.37
C TRP A 205 16.89 -9.77 7.59
N TYR A 206 15.70 -10.36 7.50
CA TYR A 206 15.40 -11.61 6.82
C TYR A 206 13.92 -11.57 6.41
N PRO A 207 13.48 -12.23 5.31
CA PRO A 207 12.07 -12.23 4.93
C PRO A 207 11.15 -12.64 6.09
N GLY A 208 10.21 -11.78 6.47
CA GLY A 208 9.34 -11.97 7.64
C GLY A 208 9.94 -11.55 8.98
N PHE A 209 11.10 -10.90 8.99
CA PHE A 209 11.77 -10.34 10.16
C PHE A 209 12.10 -8.87 9.94
N GLU A 210 11.07 -8.04 10.10
CA GLU A 210 11.20 -6.60 10.09
C GLU A 210 12.00 -6.11 11.31
N LEU A 211 13.07 -5.35 11.08
CA LEU A 211 13.87 -4.74 12.14
C LEU A 211 13.22 -3.47 12.66
N TYR A 212 12.69 -2.67 11.75
CA TYR A 212 11.93 -1.46 12.05
C TYR A 212 11.04 -1.11 10.86
N SER A 213 9.88 -0.52 11.13
CA SER A 213 9.21 0.42 10.24
C SER A 213 8.79 1.66 11.03
N ILE A 214 8.72 2.79 10.33
CA ILE A 214 8.39 4.08 10.95
C ILE A 214 6.88 4.31 10.97
N ILE A 215 6.14 3.79 9.98
CA ILE A 215 4.67 3.87 9.93
C ILE A 215 4.12 2.46 9.75
N HIS A 216 3.27 2.08 10.69
CA HIS A 216 2.51 0.85 10.64
C HIS A 216 1.03 1.21 10.49
N THR A 217 0.54 1.20 9.26
CA THR A 217 -0.84 1.60 8.95
C THR A 217 -1.87 0.70 9.64
N ARG A 218 -1.55 -0.57 9.92
CA ARG A 218 -2.40 -1.50 10.68
C ARG A 218 -2.70 -1.05 12.11
N ARG A 219 -1.94 -0.10 12.67
CA ARG A 219 -2.23 0.50 13.97
C ARG A 219 -3.38 1.51 13.93
N ILE A 220 -3.75 1.96 12.73
CA ILE A 220 -4.84 2.90 12.48
C ILE A 220 -6.10 2.08 12.27
N GLY A 221 -7.09 2.31 13.12
CA GLY A 221 -8.27 1.47 13.31
C GLY A 221 -8.02 0.28 14.25
N ALA A 222 -6.93 0.30 15.02
CA ALA A 222 -6.68 -0.73 16.04
C ALA A 222 -7.60 -0.51 17.26
N ARG A 223 -7.62 -1.48 18.17
CA ARG A 223 -8.39 -1.39 19.42
C ARG A 223 -8.21 -0.02 20.11
N PRO A 224 -9.30 0.66 20.49
CA PRO A 224 -9.23 1.92 21.23
C PRO A 224 -8.53 1.77 22.60
N ASP A 225 -7.91 2.85 23.08
CA ASP A 225 -7.16 2.87 24.34
C ASP A 225 -8.10 3.15 25.52
N TYR A 226 -8.88 2.13 25.91
CA TYR A 226 -9.78 2.23 27.06
C TYR A 226 -9.01 2.29 28.39
N ASP A 227 -9.33 3.29 29.21
CA ASP A 227 -8.89 3.39 30.61
C ASP A 227 -10.10 3.46 31.54
N CYS A 228 -10.74 2.31 31.73
CA CYS A 228 -11.99 2.24 32.48
C CYS A 228 -11.86 2.61 33.96
N SER A 229 -10.65 2.53 34.52
CA SER A 229 -10.36 2.89 35.92
C SER A 229 -10.65 4.36 36.24
N LYS A 230 -10.68 5.23 35.22
CA LYS A 230 -11.05 6.64 35.35
C LYS A 230 -12.54 6.84 35.65
N TYR A 231 -13.38 5.88 35.29
CA TYR A 231 -14.82 5.93 35.53
C TYR A 231 -15.20 5.27 36.86
N GLY A 232 -14.26 4.57 37.51
CA GLY A 232 -14.49 3.93 38.80
C GLY A 232 -14.69 4.91 39.96
N SER A 233 -15.26 4.41 41.05
CA SER A 233 -15.51 5.19 42.26
C SER A 233 -14.23 5.80 42.88
N ASP A 234 -13.10 5.11 42.74
CA ASP A 234 -11.77 5.59 43.18
C ASP A 234 -11.30 6.85 42.43
N SER A 235 -11.79 7.08 41.22
CA SER A 235 -11.46 8.22 40.36
C SER A 235 -12.53 9.33 40.38
N GLY A 236 -13.56 9.19 41.22
CA GLY A 236 -14.67 10.13 41.34
C GLY A 236 -15.86 9.86 40.40
N GLY A 237 -15.87 8.70 39.72
CA GLY A 237 -17.02 8.19 38.97
C GLY A 237 -17.87 7.23 39.80
N SER A 238 -18.44 6.20 39.16
CA SER A 238 -19.24 5.17 39.80
C SER A 238 -18.86 3.76 39.32
N ASP A 239 -19.03 2.75 40.18
CA ASP A 239 -18.78 1.36 39.80
C ASP A 239 -19.67 0.91 38.62
N GLU A 240 -20.84 1.54 38.45
CA GLU A 240 -21.73 1.31 37.30
C GLU A 240 -21.11 1.85 35.99
N ASP A 241 -20.53 3.06 36.01
CA ASP A 241 -19.88 3.66 34.83
C ASP A 241 -18.61 2.88 34.43
N GLU A 242 -17.85 2.38 35.41
CA GLU A 242 -16.70 1.51 35.13
C GLU A 242 -17.14 0.18 34.50
N LEU A 243 -18.20 -0.44 35.01
CA LEU A 243 -18.77 -1.64 34.41
C LEU A 243 -19.30 -1.39 32.99
N GLN A 244 -19.90 -0.22 32.75
CA GLN A 244 -20.37 0.17 31.43
C GLN A 244 -19.21 0.37 30.43
N CYS A 245 -18.10 0.99 30.87
CA CYS A 245 -16.90 1.08 30.06
C CYS A 245 -16.34 -0.31 29.72
N LEU A 246 -16.30 -1.23 30.69
CA LEU A 246 -15.80 -2.60 30.49
C LEU A 246 -16.69 -3.42 29.55
N SER A 247 -18.01 -3.18 29.53
CA SER A 247 -18.95 -3.92 28.68
C SER A 247 -19.03 -3.41 27.24
N ASN A 248 -18.68 -2.14 27.00
CA ASN A 248 -18.76 -1.51 25.67
C ASN A 248 -17.40 -1.38 24.97
N GLN A 249 -16.41 -2.19 25.35
CA GLN A 249 -15.10 -2.12 24.72
C GLN A 249 -15.13 -2.73 23.32
N GLU A 250 -14.91 -1.90 22.31
CA GLU A 250 -14.75 -2.35 20.95
C GLU A 250 -13.36 -2.97 20.68
N SER A 251 -13.33 -3.93 19.75
CA SER A 251 -12.12 -4.69 19.41
C SER A 251 -11.24 -4.03 18.32
N ALA A 252 -11.84 -3.14 17.54
CA ALA A 252 -11.21 -2.31 16.51
C ALA A 252 -11.90 -0.94 16.55
N ASN A 253 -11.18 0.10 16.15
CA ASN A 253 -11.74 1.44 16.03
C ASN A 253 -12.10 1.72 14.57
N ASP A 254 -13.21 2.40 14.35
CA ASP A 254 -13.55 2.87 13.01
C ASP A 254 -12.67 4.07 12.61
N ILE A 255 -12.56 4.29 11.30
CA ILE A 255 -11.87 5.46 10.74
C ILE A 255 -12.93 6.35 10.12
N ASP A 256 -13.06 7.58 10.60
CA ASP A 256 -14.00 8.56 10.06
C ASP A 256 -13.52 9.08 8.70
N ALA A 257 -12.21 9.35 8.59
CA ALA A 257 -11.60 9.79 7.36
C ALA A 257 -10.11 9.51 7.33
N ALA A 258 -9.56 9.31 6.14
CA ALA A 258 -8.13 9.40 5.93
C ALA A 258 -7.81 10.02 4.58
N LEU A 259 -6.69 10.73 4.50
CA LEU A 259 -6.22 11.38 3.30
C LEU A 259 -4.71 11.21 3.13
N LYS A 260 -4.29 10.97 1.89
CA LYS A 260 -2.91 10.80 1.52
C LYS A 260 -2.66 11.58 0.25
N TYR A 261 -1.60 12.38 0.24
CA TYR A 261 -1.14 13.07 -0.95
C TYR A 261 0.32 12.77 -1.18
N THR A 262 0.66 12.36 -2.40
CA THR A 262 2.04 12.17 -2.85
C THR A 262 2.30 13.04 -4.07
N GLN A 263 3.51 13.55 -4.17
CA GLN A 263 4.00 14.29 -5.32
C GLN A 263 5.40 13.82 -5.64
N LEU A 264 5.52 13.08 -6.74
CA LEU A 264 6.80 12.74 -7.34
C LEU A 264 7.35 13.99 -8.05
N GLY A 265 8.65 14.24 -7.88
CA GLY A 265 9.31 15.35 -8.54
C GLY A 265 10.53 14.92 -9.34
N ASP A 266 11.20 15.87 -9.98
CA ASP A 266 12.48 15.58 -10.62
C ASP A 266 13.55 15.23 -9.60
N LYS A 267 13.70 16.09 -8.59
CA LYS A 267 14.71 15.92 -7.53
C LYS A 267 14.13 15.62 -6.16
N THR A 268 12.94 16.11 -5.88
CA THR A 268 12.33 15.99 -4.54
C THR A 268 10.96 15.38 -4.67
N ASP A 269 10.74 14.30 -3.93
CA ASP A 269 9.42 13.73 -3.72
C ASP A 269 8.88 14.20 -2.37
N PHE A 270 7.58 14.45 -2.29
CA PHE A 270 6.89 14.93 -1.10
C PHE A 270 5.64 14.08 -0.84
N GLY A 271 5.37 13.80 0.42
CA GLY A 271 4.16 13.09 0.85
C GLY A 271 3.59 13.66 2.14
N PHE A 272 2.26 13.73 2.20
CA PHE A 272 1.48 13.96 3.42
C PHE A 272 0.48 12.82 3.62
N PHE A 273 0.27 12.42 4.86
CA PHE A 273 -0.69 11.42 5.27
C PHE A 273 -1.40 11.89 6.54
N GLY A 274 -2.72 11.72 6.59
CA GLY A 274 -3.57 11.98 7.74
C GLY A 274 -4.63 10.89 7.88
N ALA A 275 -4.91 10.42 9.09
CA ALA A 275 -6.02 9.53 9.39
C ALA A 275 -6.65 9.92 10.72
N PHE A 276 -7.98 9.89 10.78
CA PHE A 276 -8.80 10.35 11.90
C PHE A 276 -9.68 9.16 12.31
N GLU A 277 -9.45 8.63 13.50
CA GLU A 277 -10.27 7.54 14.04
C GLU A 277 -11.55 8.08 14.70
N HIS A 278 -12.56 7.22 14.75
CA HIS A 278 -13.83 7.52 15.41
C HIS A 278 -13.64 7.66 16.93
N ASP A 279 -14.46 8.52 17.55
CA ASP A 279 -14.59 8.60 18.99
C ASP A 279 -15.57 7.52 19.47
N GLU A 280 -15.06 6.56 20.23
CA GLU A 280 -15.86 5.50 20.83
C GLU A 280 -16.43 5.92 22.19
N ASP A 281 -17.47 5.22 22.64
CA ASP A 281 -17.94 5.36 24.01
C ASP A 281 -16.78 5.08 24.98
N PHE A 282 -16.46 6.01 25.87
CA PHE A 282 -15.36 5.89 26.84
C PHE A 282 -13.93 5.88 26.26
N SER A 283 -13.72 6.12 24.96
CA SER A 283 -12.38 6.29 24.37
C SER A 283 -12.38 7.30 23.23
N LYS A 284 -11.46 8.27 23.29
CA LYS A 284 -11.23 9.19 22.17
C LYS A 284 -10.49 8.48 21.02
N GLY A 285 -10.88 8.78 19.79
CA GLY A 285 -10.17 8.39 18.58
C GLY A 285 -8.80 9.07 18.49
N LYS A 286 -7.86 8.40 17.82
CA LYS A 286 -6.51 8.93 17.59
C LYS A 286 -6.42 9.58 16.21
N ASP A 287 -5.68 10.68 16.15
CA ASP A 287 -5.36 11.35 14.88
C ASP A 287 -3.90 11.09 14.51
N PHE A 288 -3.67 10.52 13.33
CA PHE A 288 -2.35 10.16 12.83
C PHE A 288 -1.93 11.10 11.72
N PHE A 289 -0.71 11.63 11.81
CA PHE A 289 -0.13 12.47 10.79
C PHE A 289 1.26 12.00 10.41
N ALA A 290 1.56 12.05 9.12
CA ALA A 290 2.92 11.87 8.63
C ALA A 290 3.26 12.77 7.46
N VAL A 291 4.51 13.24 7.45
CA VAL A 291 5.09 14.03 6.36
C VAL A 291 6.41 13.41 5.95
N ARG A 292 6.60 13.27 4.64
CA ARG A 292 7.81 12.72 4.04
C ARG A 292 8.36 13.66 2.98
N THR A 293 9.67 13.87 3.00
CA THR A 293 10.40 14.52 1.90
C THR A 293 11.63 13.72 1.53
N SER A 294 11.79 13.37 0.25
CA SER A 294 13.00 12.69 -0.22
C SER A 294 13.65 13.46 -1.34
N HIS A 295 14.90 13.86 -1.13
CA HIS A 295 15.70 14.63 -2.08
C HIS A 295 16.81 13.78 -2.71
N ARG A 296 16.98 13.91 -4.03
CA ARG A 296 18.02 13.26 -4.83
C ARG A 296 19.14 14.24 -5.14
N ALA A 297 20.36 13.86 -4.75
CA ALA A 297 21.58 14.60 -5.02
C ALA A 297 22.64 13.65 -5.62
N GLY A 298 22.69 13.58 -6.96
CA GLY A 298 23.57 12.66 -7.67
C GLY A 298 23.20 11.20 -7.38
N ASN A 299 24.15 10.42 -6.86
CA ASN A 299 23.96 9.01 -6.50
C ASN A 299 23.45 8.83 -5.05
N HIS A 300 23.10 9.91 -4.36
CA HIS A 300 22.63 9.89 -2.99
C HIS A 300 21.16 10.32 -2.90
N LYS A 301 20.42 9.67 -2.00
CA LYS A 301 19.05 10.02 -1.62
C LYS A 301 19.08 10.39 -0.14
N ILE A 302 18.59 11.57 0.20
CA ILE A 302 18.46 12.05 1.58
C ILE A 302 16.98 12.24 1.86
N GLY A 303 16.53 11.77 3.02
CA GLY A 303 15.12 11.78 3.38
C GLY A 303 14.86 12.29 4.78
N HIS A 304 13.77 13.04 4.96
CA HIS A 304 13.19 13.36 6.26
C HIS A 304 11.79 12.78 6.36
N MET A 305 11.46 12.27 7.55
CA MET A 305 10.14 11.75 7.89
C MET A 305 9.77 12.28 9.26
N LEU A 306 8.57 12.84 9.36
CA LEU A 306 7.98 13.33 10.60
C LEU A 306 6.66 12.61 10.81
N THR A 307 6.45 12.08 12.01
CA THR A 307 5.19 11.43 12.40
C THR A 307 4.70 12.07 13.69
N HIS A 308 3.38 12.20 13.81
CA HIS A 308 2.72 12.70 15.01
C HIS A 308 1.42 11.93 15.21
N VAL A 309 1.11 11.60 16.46
CA VAL A 309 -0.15 10.98 16.85
C VAL A 309 -0.72 11.80 17.99
N ASP A 310 -1.92 12.33 17.80
CA ASP A 310 -2.73 12.89 18.88
C ASP A 310 -3.56 11.76 19.49
N ARG A 311 -3.57 11.65 20.81
CA ARG A 311 -4.22 10.58 21.58
C ARG A 311 -5.16 11.18 22.62
#